data_AF-A0AAD6VE03-F1
#
_entry.id   AF-A0AAD6VE03-F1
#
_cell.length_a   1.000
_cell.length_b   1.000
_cell.length_c   1.000
_cell.angle_alpha   90.00
_cell.angle_beta   90.00
_cell.angle_gamma   90.00
#
_symmetry.space_group_name_H-M   'P 1'
#
loop_
_entity.id
_entity.type
_entity.pdbx_description
1 polymer ?
#
loop_
_entity_poly.entity_id
_entity_poly.type
_entity_poly.pdbx_seq_one_letter_code
_entity_poly.pdbx_strand_id
1 'polypeptide(L)' 'MPTEFEMRQRNAKFASTAKTGKKPTHPSRAELLAKRSPINIWLLGLVLFVVMGGVIFELVRIVFL' A
#
# COMPACT_ATOMS: atom_id res chain seq x y z
N MET A 1 -11.87 34.36 7.15
CA MET A 1 -11.18 33.16 7.66
C MET A 1 -12.19 32.34 8.45
N PRO A 2 -12.21 31.01 8.34
CA PRO A 2 -13.13 30.20 9.15
C PRO A 2 -12.77 30.32 10.62
N THR A 3 -13.79 30.33 11.48
CA THR A 3 -13.59 30.34 12.94
C THR A 3 -13.17 28.97 13.45
N GLU A 4 -12.59 28.89 14.65
CA GLU A 4 -12.19 27.61 15.24
C GLU A 4 -13.36 26.62 15.39
N PHE A 5 -14.55 27.15 15.67
CA PHE A 5 -15.77 26.37 15.79
C PHE A 5 -16.15 25.71 14.45
N GLU A 6 -16.13 26.49 13.37
CA GLU A 6 -16.40 25.97 12.01
C GLU A 6 -15.36 24.93 11.59
N MET A 7 -14.10 25.11 11.96
CA MET A 7 -13.04 24.12 11.71
C MET A 7 -13.28 22.81 12.47
N ARG A 8 -13.65 22.87 13.76
CA ARG A 8 -13.99 21.67 14.55
C ARG A 8 -15.20 20.93 13.99
N GLN A 9 -16.24 21.65 13.59
CA GLN A 9 -17.44 21.06 13.01
C GLN A 9 -17.15 20.34 11.69
N ARG A 10 -16.31 20.94 10.83
CA ARG A 10 -15.83 20.31 9.58
C ARG A 10 -15.01 19.05 9.83
N ASN A 11 -14.10 19.07 10.80
CA ASN A 11 -13.30 17.90 11.16
C ASN A 11 -14.16 16.76 11.70
N ALA A 12 -15.16 17.06 12.54
CA ALA A 12 -16.11 16.07 13.05
C ALA A 12 -16.91 15.41 11.92
N LYS A 13 -17.39 16.20 10.95
CA LYS A 13 -18.11 15.71 9.77
C LYS A 13 -17.23 14.85 8.85
N PHE A 14 -15.96 15.21 8.69
CA PHE A 14 -15.00 14.41 7.93
C PHE A 14 -14.73 13.06 8.63
N ALA A 15 -14.50 13.09 9.96
CA ALA A 15 -14.25 11.88 10.74
C ALA A 15 -15.43 10.91 10.75
N SER A 16 -16.67 11.41 10.86
CA SER A 16 -17.86 10.55 10.77
C SER A 16 -18.01 9.94 9.37
N THR A 17 -17.76 10.71 8.32
CA THR A 17 -17.82 10.23 6.93
C THR A 17 -16.74 9.17 6.66
N ALA A 18 -15.52 9.38 7.13
CA ALA A 18 -14.43 8.42 6.99
C ALA A 18 -14.75 7.08 7.70
N LYS A 19 -15.44 7.12 8.85
CA LYS A 19 -15.88 5.92 9.58
C LYS A 19 -16.98 5.13 8.86
N THR A 20 -17.80 5.77 8.03
CA THR A 20 -18.87 5.09 7.27
C THR A 20 -18.38 4.21 6.12
N GLY A 21 -17.07 3.98 5.98
CA GLY A 21 -16.48 3.11 4.95
C GLY A 21 -16.47 3.73 3.54
N LYS A 22 -17.01 4.93 3.36
CA LYS A 22 -16.90 5.68 2.11
C LYS A 22 -15.46 6.12 1.93
N LYS A 23 -14.88 5.89 0.74
CA LYS A 23 -13.52 6.30 0.41
C LYS A 23 -13.42 7.83 0.49
N PRO A 24 -12.64 8.40 1.43
CA PRO A 24 -12.52 9.86 1.53
C PRO A 24 -11.83 10.39 0.27
N THR A 25 -12.33 11.50 -0.27
CA THR A 25 -11.73 12.20 -1.43
C THR A 25 -10.37 12.79 -1.09
N HIS A 26 -10.16 13.16 0.18
CA HIS A 26 -8.90 13.64 0.73
C HIS A 26 -8.46 12.76 1.90
N PRO A 27 -7.81 11.61 1.64
CA PRO A 27 -7.30 10.75 2.71
C PRO A 27 -6.24 11.48 3.53
N SER A 28 -6.19 11.20 4.83
CA SER A 28 -5.14 11.74 5.68
C SER A 28 -3.77 11.15 5.32
N ARG A 29 -2.69 11.87 5.63
CA ARG A 29 -1.32 11.35 5.43
C ARG A 29 -1.10 10.03 6.19
N ALA A 30 -1.65 9.91 7.40
CA ALA A 30 -1.58 8.69 8.18
C ALA A 30 -2.25 7.50 7.46
N GLU A 31 -3.43 7.71 6.87
CA GLU A 31 -4.12 6.68 6.09
C GLU A 31 -3.37 6.26 4.83
N LEU A 32 -2.73 7.22 4.14
CA LEU A 32 -1.91 6.93 2.96
C LEU A 32 -0.70 6.08 3.33
N LEU A 33 -0.02 6.40 4.43
CA LEU A 33 1.12 5.65 4.93
C LEU A 33 0.72 4.25 5.42
N ALA A 34 -0.43 4.12 6.09
CA ALA A 34 -0.94 2.83 6.55
C ALA A 34 -1.26 1.86 5.41
N LYS A 35 -1.64 2.37 4.22
CA LYS A 35 -1.95 1.57 3.03
C LYS A 35 -0.75 1.31 2.13
N ARG A 36 0.40 1.93 2.41
CA ARG A 36 1.60 1.79 1.58
C ARG A 36 2.26 0.45 1.87
N SER A 37 2.47 -0.36 0.83
CA SER A 37 3.29 -1.58 0.96
C SER A 37 4.69 -1.22 1.46
N PRO A 38 5.23 -1.95 2.46
CA PRO A 38 6.61 -1.77 2.91
C PRO A 38 7.63 -2.30 1.88
N ILE A 39 7.20 -3.16 0.96
CA ILE A 39 8.06 -3.81 -0.03
C ILE A 39 7.90 -3.11 -1.38
N ASN A 40 9.03 -2.73 -1.98
CA ASN A 40 9.09 -2.19 -3.33
C ASN A 40 8.83 -3.30 -4.38
N ILE A 41 8.15 -2.96 -5.47
CA ILE A 41 7.83 -3.89 -6.57
C ILE A 41 9.10 -4.54 -7.15
N TRP A 42 10.21 -3.80 -7.21
CA TRP A 42 11.50 -4.30 -7.68
C TRP A 42 12.09 -5.37 -6.77
N LEU A 43 11.97 -5.19 -5.45
CA LEU A 43 12.44 -6.17 -4.48
C LEU A 43 11.60 -7.45 -4.58
N LEU A 44 10.29 -7.31 -4.74
CA LEU A 44 9.41 -8.45 -4.96
C LEU A 44 9.77 -9.22 -6.24
N GLY A 45 10.07 -8.50 -7.33
CA GLY A 45 10.51 -9.08 -8.59
C GLY A 45 11.85 -9.83 -8.47
N LEU A 46 12.82 -9.29 -7.72
CA LEU A 46 14.10 -9.96 -7.48
C LEU A 46 13.91 -11.26 -6.69
N VAL A 47 13.11 -11.23 -5.62
CA VAL A 47 12.82 -12.44 -4.83
C VAL A 47 12.15 -13.50 -5.70
N LEU A 48 11.14 -13.11 -6.49
CA LEU A 48 10.48 -14.03 -7.42
C LEU A 48 11.48 -14.62 -8.44
N PHE A 49 12.34 -13.78 -9.00
CA PHE A 49 13.36 -14.21 -9.97
C PHE A 49 14.36 -15.20 -9.36
N VAL A 50 14.82 -14.98 -8.13
CA VAL A 50 15.75 -15.91 -7.46
C VAL A 50 15.07 -17.26 -7.19
N VAL A 51 13.83 -17.23 -6.68
CA VAL A 51 13.07 -18.45 -6.38
C VAL A 51 12.78 -19.24 -7.65
N MET A 52 12.29 -18.58 -8.70
CA MET A 52 11.99 -19.23 -9.99
C MET A 52 13.26 -19.59 -10.77
N GLY A 53 14.30 -18.76 -10.68
CA GLY A 53 15.58 -18.97 -11.34
C GLY A 53 16.32 -20.18 -10.81
N GLY A 54 16.24 -20.46 -9.50
CA GLY A 54 16.75 -21.71 -8.92
C GLY A 54 16.06 -22.94 -9.51
N VAL A 55 14.73 -22.89 -9.72
CA VAL A 55 13.99 -23.98 -10.36
C VAL A 55 14.39 -24.14 -11.82
N ILE A 56 14.50 -23.06 -12.57
CA ILE A 56 14.95 -23.11 -13.98
C ILE A 56 16.36 -23.68 -14.07
N PHE A 57 17.28 -23.24 -13.20
CA PHE A 57 18.65 -23.74 -13.16
C PHE A 57 18.68 -25.23 -12.85
N GLU A 58 17.90 -25.70 -11.88
CA GLU A 58 17.82 -27.12 -11.54
C GLU A 58 17.23 -27.95 -12.70
N LEU A 59 16.22 -27.44 -13.39
CA LEU A 59 15.68 -28.09 -14.59
C LEU A 59 16.71 -28.17 -15.71
N VAL A 60 17.45 -27.09 -15.97
CA VAL A 60 18.54 -27.09 -16.96
C VAL A 60 19.61 -28.10 -16.57
N ARG A 61 19.99 -28.17 -15.29
CA ARG A 61 20.91 -29.18 -14.79
C ARG A 61 20.39 -30.59 -15.07
N ILE A 62 19.16 -30.93 -14.66
CA ILE A 62 18.59 -32.28 -14.88
C ILE A 62 18.56 -32.66 -16.38
N VAL A 63 18.31 -31.71 -17.27
CA VAL A 63 18.16 -31.98 -18.70
C VAL A 63 19.51 -32.03 -19.43
N PHE A 64 20.49 -31.21 -19.04
CA PHE A 64 21.72 -30.99 -19.80
C PHE A 64 23.02 -31.42 -19.08
N LEU A 65 22.97 -31.77 -17.80
CA LEU A 65 24.16 -32.07 -16.97
C LEU A 65 24.00 -33.40 -16.21
#